data_AF-A0A5P9W976-F1
#
_entry.id   AF-A0A5P9W976-F1
#
_cell.length_a   1.000
_cell.length_b   1.000
_cell.length_c   1.000
_cell.angle_alpha   90.00
_cell.angle_beta   90.00
_cell.angle_gamma   90.00
#
_symmetry.space_group_name_H-M   'P 1'
#
loop_
_entity.id
_entity.type
_entity.pdbx_description
1 polymer ?
#
loop_
_entity_poly.entity_id
_entity_poly.type
_entity_poly.pdbx_seq_one_letter_code
_entity_poly.pdbx_strand_id
1 'polypeptide(L)'
;MRKRTIKTQLVLSFLAIATLIIGSISLVALSLTNNHFSKYVEERQEDLLNQYVYTIDLLWLNSGETWNSEELAALSEKALENNIYFSIEDEQGNMVWELKGKNLKSAQDKLKKNALKVSEKKNVKLDETIEAKKKLINDGNEFWKSNVLLFRTFCLY
;
A
#
# COMPACT_ATOMS: atom_id res chain seq x y z
N MET A 1 -42.84 -39.88 16.96
CA MET A 1 -41.46 -39.70 16.46
C MET A 1 -41.30 -40.47 15.15
N ARG A 2 -41.01 -39.79 14.03
CA ARG A 2 -40.95 -40.40 12.68
C ARG A 2 -39.69 -41.26 12.57
N LYS A 3 -39.81 -42.59 12.39
CA LYS A 3 -38.67 -43.50 12.19
C LYS A 3 -37.92 -43.09 10.92
N ARG A 4 -36.70 -42.57 11.05
CA ARG A 4 -35.82 -42.28 9.92
C ARG A 4 -35.34 -43.62 9.34
N THR A 5 -35.51 -43.83 8.05
CA THR A 5 -34.99 -44.99 7.33
C THR A 5 -33.48 -44.89 7.24
N ILE A 6 -32.77 -46.02 7.35
CA ILE A 6 -31.29 -46.11 7.32
C ILE A 6 -30.69 -45.33 6.12
N LYS A 7 -31.37 -45.36 4.97
CA LYS A 7 -31.00 -44.62 3.76
C LYS A 7 -30.93 -43.10 4.00
N THR A 8 -31.88 -42.54 4.75
CA THR A 8 -31.93 -41.10 5.07
C THR A 8 -30.81 -40.71 6.03
N GLN A 9 -30.48 -41.57 7.00
CA GLN A 9 -29.38 -41.34 7.93
C GLN A 9 -28.01 -41.38 7.22
N LEU A 10 -27.84 -42.31 6.29
CA LEU A 10 -26.63 -42.43 5.46
C LEU A 10 -26.43 -41.20 4.56
N VAL A 11 -27.50 -40.73 3.91
CA VAL A 11 -27.45 -39.51 3.08
C VAL A 11 -27.14 -38.29 3.94
N LEU A 12 -27.73 -38.17 5.14
CA LEU A 12 -27.45 -37.04 6.04
C LEU A 12 -25.99 -37.03 6.51
N SER A 13 -25.42 -38.19 6.86
CA SER A 13 -24.02 -38.30 7.27
C SER A 13 -23.08 -37.96 6.12
N PHE A 14 -23.39 -38.42 4.91
CA PHE A 14 -22.61 -38.09 3.72
C PHE A 14 -22.64 -36.58 3.45
N LEU A 15 -23.82 -35.96 3.51
CA LEU A 15 -23.96 -34.51 3.33
C LEU A 15 -23.18 -33.73 4.38
N ALA A 16 -23.26 -34.13 5.66
CA ALA A 16 -22.55 -33.48 6.74
C ALA A 16 -21.03 -33.55 6.56
N ILE A 17 -20.50 -34.73 6.19
CA ILE A 17 -19.07 -34.91 5.93
C ILE A 17 -18.64 -34.09 4.70
N ALA A 18 -19.42 -34.12 3.62
CA ALA A 18 -19.12 -33.34 2.41
C ALA A 18 -19.08 -31.83 2.72
N THR A 19 -20.05 -31.31 3.47
CA THR A 19 -20.06 -29.90 3.90
C THR A 19 -18.86 -29.57 4.78
N LEU A 20 -18.48 -30.44 5.72
CA LEU A 20 -17.30 -30.24 6.55
C LEU A 20 -16.00 -30.18 5.73
N ILE A 21 -15.85 -31.08 4.75
CA ILE A 21 -14.68 -31.12 3.87
C ILE A 21 -14.63 -29.85 3.01
N ILE A 22 -15.72 -29.51 2.33
CA ILE A 22 -15.79 -28.33 1.47
C ILE A 22 -15.55 -27.06 2.29
N GLY A 23 -16.20 -26.93 3.45
CA GLY A 23 -16.03 -25.79 4.34
C GLY A 23 -14.58 -25.65 4.83
N SER A 24 -13.94 -26.76 5.22
CA SER A 24 -12.55 -26.75 5.66
C SER A 24 -11.60 -26.32 4.54
N ILE A 25 -11.78 -26.86 3.33
CA ILE A 25 -10.97 -26.48 2.16
C ILE A 25 -11.18 -25.01 1.82
N SER A 26 -12.42 -24.51 1.85
CA SER A 26 -12.73 -23.09 1.61
C SER A 26 -12.08 -22.16 2.63
N LEU A 27 -12.08 -22.52 3.92
CA LEU A 27 -11.43 -21.72 4.96
C LEU A 27 -9.91 -21.67 4.79
N VAL A 28 -9.28 -22.81 4.47
CA VAL A 28 -7.84 -22.87 4.20
C VAL A 28 -7.48 -22.06 2.96
N ALA A 29 -8.25 -22.20 1.87
CA ALA A 29 -8.04 -21.44 0.65
C ALA A 29 -8.19 -19.93 0.88
N LEU A 30 -9.20 -19.51 1.66
CA LEU A 30 -9.42 -18.11 2.03
C LEU A 30 -8.24 -17.58 2.86
N SER A 31 -7.79 -18.34 3.86
CA SER A 31 -6.65 -17.95 4.72
C SER A 31 -5.35 -17.81 3.94
N LEU A 32 -5.01 -18.81 3.09
CA LEU A 32 -3.82 -18.76 2.25
C LEU A 32 -3.87 -17.59 1.28
N THR A 33 -5.02 -17.37 0.63
CA THR A 33 -5.21 -16.26 -0.30
C THR A 33 -5.03 -14.93 0.42
N ASN A 34 -5.61 -14.75 1.60
CA ASN A 34 -5.53 -13.48 2.33
C ASN A 34 -4.10 -13.19 2.83
N ASN A 35 -3.40 -14.22 3.31
CA ASN A 35 -2.03 -14.09 3.81
C ASN A 35 -1.03 -13.82 2.68
N HIS A 36 -1.09 -14.58 1.58
CA HIS A 36 -0.22 -14.36 0.43
C HIS A 36 -0.52 -13.05 -0.29
N PHE A 37 -1.79 -12.67 -0.41
CA PHE A 37 -2.16 -11.40 -1.02
C PHE A 37 -1.68 -10.22 -0.18
N SER A 38 -1.89 -10.26 1.15
CA SER A 38 -1.42 -9.19 2.04
C SER A 38 0.10 -9.03 1.98
N LYS A 39 0.83 -10.14 2.05
CA LYS A 39 2.30 -10.13 1.94
C LYS A 39 2.78 -9.62 0.59
N TYR A 40 2.19 -10.09 -0.51
CA TYR A 40 2.52 -9.63 -1.86
C TYR A 40 2.26 -8.12 -2.03
N VAL A 41 1.15 -7.61 -1.51
CA VAL A 41 0.83 -6.19 -1.55
C VAL A 41 1.86 -5.38 -0.76
N GLU A 42 2.29 -5.87 0.40
CA GLU A 42 3.31 -5.21 1.22
C GLU A 42 4.68 -5.17 0.54
N GLU A 43 5.19 -6.31 0.06
CA GLU A 43 6.47 -6.39 -0.66
C GLU A 43 6.46 -5.49 -1.91
N ARG A 44 5.37 -5.53 -2.68
CA ARG A 44 5.25 -4.69 -3.88
C ARG A 44 5.23 -3.20 -3.57
N GLN A 45 4.60 -2.80 -2.46
CA GLN A 45 4.57 -1.42 -2.00
C GLN A 45 5.95 -0.96 -1.54
N GLU A 46 6.67 -1.79 -0.81
CA GLU A 46 8.04 -1.50 -0.37
C GLU A 46 9.00 -1.34 -1.56
N ASP A 47 8.91 -2.23 -2.56
CA ASP A 47 9.68 -2.13 -3.79
C ASP A 47 9.41 -0.82 -4.53
N LEU A 48 8.14 -0.44 -4.67
CA LEU A 48 7.77 0.83 -5.32
C LEU A 48 8.32 2.03 -4.55
N LEU A 49 8.20 2.03 -3.22
CA LEU A 49 8.76 3.09 -2.39
C LEU A 49 10.27 3.22 -2.59
N ASN A 50 11.00 2.11 -2.53
CA ASN A 50 12.44 2.10 -2.71
C ASN A 50 12.83 2.58 -4.13
N GLN A 51 12.03 2.27 -5.15
CA GLN A 51 12.24 2.80 -6.52
C GLN A 51 12.09 4.33 -6.59
N TYR A 52 11.08 4.90 -5.91
CA TYR A 52 10.91 6.36 -5.87
C TYR A 52 12.03 7.05 -5.11
N VAL A 53 12.46 6.51 -3.96
CA VAL A 53 13.61 7.03 -3.20
C VAL A 53 14.86 7.01 -4.06
N TYR A 54 15.17 5.89 -4.70
CA TYR A 54 16.32 5.76 -5.59
C TYR A 54 16.24 6.73 -6.78
N THR A 55 15.04 6.96 -7.33
CA THR A 55 14.86 7.94 -8.41
C THR A 55 15.12 9.35 -7.93
N ILE A 56 14.69 9.71 -6.71
CA ILE A 56 14.98 11.02 -6.09
C ILE A 56 16.50 11.19 -5.88
N ASP A 57 17.20 10.15 -5.41
CA ASP A 57 18.67 10.16 -5.29
C ASP A 57 19.34 10.43 -6.65
N LEU A 58 18.91 9.73 -7.70
CA LEU A 58 19.44 9.95 -9.06
C LEU A 58 19.17 11.35 -9.59
N LEU A 59 17.99 11.93 -9.31
CA LEU A 59 17.68 13.30 -9.72
C LEU A 59 18.61 14.31 -9.05
N TRP A 60 18.91 14.13 -7.76
CA TRP A 60 19.87 14.96 -7.03
C TRP A 60 21.29 14.85 -7.58
N LEU A 61 21.75 13.63 -7.88
CA LEU A 61 23.09 13.40 -8.41
C LEU A 61 23.27 13.98 -9.82
N ASN A 62 22.26 13.77 -10.69
CA ASN A 62 22.32 14.21 -12.09
C ASN A 62 22.18 15.73 -12.26
N SER A 63 21.55 16.42 -11.30
CA SER A 63 21.39 17.88 -11.30
C SER A 63 22.58 18.63 -10.70
N GLY A 64 23.68 17.94 -10.38
CA GLY A 64 24.85 18.53 -9.73
C GLY A 64 24.56 18.98 -8.31
N GLU A 65 23.82 18.16 -7.54
CA GLU A 65 23.47 18.42 -6.15
C GLU A 65 22.58 19.65 -5.97
N THR A 66 21.61 19.82 -6.88
CA THR A 66 20.60 20.88 -6.79
C THR A 66 19.19 20.33 -6.99
N TRP A 67 18.21 20.85 -6.26
CA TRP A 67 16.83 20.38 -6.42
C TRP A 67 16.18 20.97 -7.67
N ASN A 68 16.08 20.18 -8.73
CA ASN A 68 15.32 20.55 -9.93
C ASN A 68 13.81 20.43 -9.66
N SER A 69 13.16 21.56 -9.43
CA SER A 69 11.73 21.61 -9.10
C SER A 69 10.81 21.07 -10.21
N GLU A 70 11.22 21.17 -11.48
CA GLU A 70 10.43 20.70 -12.62
C GLU A 70 10.46 19.16 -12.72
N GLU A 71 11.64 18.56 -12.56
CA GLU A 71 11.81 17.11 -12.55
C GLU A 71 11.12 16.46 -11.34
N LEU A 72 11.21 17.08 -10.17
CA LEU A 72 10.51 16.61 -8.97
C LEU A 72 8.98 16.73 -9.14
N ALA A 73 8.48 17.79 -9.77
CA ALA A 73 7.07 17.95 -10.07
C ALA A 73 6.57 16.83 -11.00
N ALA A 74 7.31 16.55 -12.08
CA ALA A 74 7.01 15.47 -13.02
C ALA A 74 7.08 14.08 -12.36
N LEU A 75 8.05 13.85 -11.46
CA LEU A 75 8.12 12.62 -10.68
C LEU A 75 6.91 12.48 -9.75
N SER A 76 6.46 13.57 -9.14
CA SER A 76 5.28 13.55 -8.25
C SER A 76 3.99 13.27 -9.00
N GLU A 77 3.86 13.74 -10.24
CA GLU A 77 2.69 13.41 -11.08
C GLU A 77 2.63 11.91 -11.35
N LYS A 78 3.76 11.30 -11.72
CA LYS A 78 3.89 9.84 -11.86
C LYS A 78 3.65 9.10 -10.54
N ALA A 79 4.15 9.62 -9.42
CA ALA A 79 3.90 9.04 -8.09
C ALA A 79 2.40 9.02 -7.76
N LEU A 80 1.67 10.08 -8.11
CA LEU A 80 0.22 10.19 -7.90
C LEU A 80 -0.62 9.27 -8.78
N GLU A 81 -0.08 8.74 -9.87
CA GLU A 81 -0.72 7.64 -10.62
C GLU A 81 -0.66 6.33 -9.83
N ASN A 82 0.43 6.13 -9.07
CA ASN A 82 0.64 4.98 -8.20
C ASN A 82 0.08 5.17 -6.78
N ASN A 83 -0.70 6.23 -6.54
CA ASN A 83 -1.23 6.61 -5.22
C ASN A 83 -0.15 6.93 -4.18
N ILE A 84 0.96 7.53 -4.61
CA ILE A 84 2.08 7.93 -3.77
C ILE A 84 2.18 9.46 -3.80
N TYR A 85 2.43 10.07 -2.65
CA TYR A 85 2.86 11.46 -2.52
C TYR A 85 4.21 11.48 -1.81
N PHE A 86 5.05 12.47 -2.09
CA PHE A 86 6.31 12.64 -1.39
C PHE A 86 6.60 14.13 -1.20
N SER A 87 7.36 14.42 -0.15
CA SER A 87 8.00 15.71 0.08
C SER A 87 9.43 15.47 0.55
N ILE A 88 10.28 16.48 0.43
CA ILE A 88 11.70 16.37 0.77
C ILE A 88 11.98 17.35 1.89
N GLU A 89 12.56 16.86 2.97
CA GLU A 89 12.99 17.65 4.11
C GLU A 89 14.51 17.61 4.25
N ASP A 90 15.06 18.63 4.92
CA ASP A 90 16.45 18.63 5.33
C ASP A 90 16.67 17.83 6.62
N GLU A 91 17.92 17.67 7.02
CA GLU A 91 18.25 16.94 8.25
C GLU A 91 17.66 17.59 9.52
N GLN A 92 17.43 18.90 9.46
CA GLN A 92 16.85 19.75 10.50
C GLN A 92 15.31 19.76 10.48
N GLY A 93 14.67 19.12 9.49
CA GLY A 93 13.22 19.03 9.32
C GLY A 93 12.58 20.23 8.61
N ASN A 94 13.36 21.07 7.92
CA ASN A 94 12.80 22.12 7.07
C ASN A 94 12.39 21.55 5.72
N MET A 95 11.25 22.01 5.22
CA MET A 95 10.71 21.59 3.92
C MET A 95 11.57 22.14 2.78
N VAL A 96 12.24 21.24 2.06
CA VAL A 96 13.09 21.56 0.92
C VAL A 96 12.27 21.55 -0.37
N TRP A 97 11.35 20.58 -0.49
CA TRP A 97 10.48 20.48 -1.65
C TRP A 97 9.12 19.86 -1.30
N GLU A 98 8.06 20.50 -1.79
CA GLU A 98 6.68 20.01 -1.75
C GLU A 98 5.89 20.51 -2.96
N LEU A 99 4.79 19.83 -3.27
CA LEU A 99 3.80 20.37 -4.18
C LEU A 99 3.19 21.65 -3.58
N LYS A 100 3.02 22.70 -4.40
CA LYS A 100 2.49 23.98 -3.93
C LYS A 100 1.02 24.18 -4.28
N GLY A 101 0.28 24.78 -3.34
CA GLY A 101 -1.06 25.34 -3.56
C GLY A 101 -2.09 24.33 -4.08
N LYS A 102 -2.67 24.61 -5.26
CA LYS A 102 -3.76 23.83 -5.84
C LYS A 102 -3.37 22.38 -6.14
N ASN A 103 -2.11 22.15 -6.53
CA ASN A 103 -1.62 20.82 -6.90
C ASN A 103 -1.52 19.90 -5.67
N LEU A 104 -1.07 20.43 -4.53
CA LEU A 104 -1.03 19.70 -3.26
C LEU A 104 -2.44 19.28 -2.82
N LYS A 105 -3.39 20.21 -2.82
CA LYS A 105 -4.76 19.91 -2.42
C LYS A 105 -5.40 18.88 -3.34
N SER A 106 -5.19 19.00 -4.65
CA SER A 106 -5.69 18.03 -5.64
C SER A 106 -5.06 16.64 -5.45
N ALA A 107 -3.77 16.58 -5.13
CA ALA A 107 -3.06 15.33 -4.84
C ALA A 107 -3.65 14.64 -3.59
N GLN A 108 -3.81 15.39 -2.50
CA GLN A 108 -4.41 14.91 -1.25
C GLN A 108 -5.85 14.43 -1.46
N ASP A 109 -6.67 15.20 -2.20
CA ASP A 109 -8.05 14.82 -2.52
C ASP A 109 -8.13 13.55 -3.37
N LYS A 110 -7.23 13.38 -4.35
CA LYS A 110 -7.14 12.18 -5.19
C LYS A 110 -6.78 10.95 -4.35
N LEU A 111 -5.79 11.08 -3.47
CA LEU A 111 -5.37 10.01 -2.58
C LEU A 111 -6.48 9.60 -1.61
N LYS A 112 -7.12 10.58 -0.97
CA LYS A 112 -8.24 10.34 -0.06
C LYS A 112 -9.41 9.65 -0.77
N LYS A 113 -9.76 10.09 -1.98
CA LYS A 113 -10.82 9.49 -2.79
C LYS A 113 -10.51 8.05 -3.17
N ASN A 114 -9.27 7.74 -3.53
CA ASN A 114 -8.87 6.39 -3.89
C ASN A 114 -8.84 5.47 -2.67
N ALA A 115 -8.36 5.96 -1.52
CA ALA A 115 -8.38 5.23 -0.27
C ALA A 115 -9.82 4.92 0.18
N LEU A 116 -10.75 5.88 0.07
CA LEU A 116 -12.18 5.68 0.37
C LEU A 116 -12.82 4.57 -0.48
N LYS A 117 -12.55 4.56 -1.80
CA LYS A 117 -13.07 3.50 -2.69
C LYS A 117 -12.57 2.11 -2.30
N VAL A 118 -11.31 2.01 -1.88
CA VAL A 118 -10.73 0.75 -1.45
C VAL A 118 -11.32 0.32 -0.10
N SER A 119 -11.48 1.24 0.85
CA SER A 119 -12.10 0.94 2.15
C SER A 119 -13.55 0.48 2.04
N GLU A 120 -14.36 1.14 1.19
CA GLU A 120 -15.77 0.78 0.98
C GLU A 120 -15.91 -0.62 0.37
N LYS A 121 -15.05 -0.94 -0.60
CA LYS A 121 -15.10 -2.22 -1.31
C LYS A 121 -14.57 -3.40 -0.47
N LYS A 122 -13.66 -3.13 0.47
CA LYS A 122 -13.01 -4.15 1.30
C LYS A 122 -13.56 -4.21 2.74
N ASN A 123 -14.40 -3.26 3.14
CA ASN A 123 -14.93 -3.11 4.50
C ASN A 123 -13.82 -2.91 5.56
N VAL A 124 -12.83 -2.09 5.21
CA VAL A 124 -11.59 -1.90 5.99
C VAL A 124 -11.53 -0.48 6.53
N LYS A 125 -11.05 -0.31 7.77
CA LYS A 125 -10.80 1.02 8.34
C LYS A 125 -9.63 1.71 7.63
N LEU A 126 -9.86 2.95 7.21
CA LEU A 126 -8.82 3.86 6.74
C LEU A 126 -7.88 4.11 7.93
N ASP A 127 -6.64 3.62 7.85
CA ASP A 127 -5.64 3.89 8.87
C ASP A 127 -4.45 4.64 8.24
N GLU A 128 -3.83 5.43 9.09
CA GLU A 128 -3.08 6.66 8.87
C GLU A 128 -2.06 6.70 7.71
N THR A 129 -1.79 7.93 7.23
CA THR A 129 -0.70 8.25 6.32
C THR A 129 0.59 7.64 6.86
N ILE A 130 1.20 6.70 6.12
CA ILE A 130 2.50 6.16 6.48
C ILE A 130 3.55 7.16 6.01
N GLU A 131 4.09 7.91 6.97
CA GLU A 131 5.32 8.66 6.77
C GLU A 131 6.51 7.69 6.77
N ALA A 132 6.93 7.28 5.58
CA ALA A 132 8.18 6.57 5.42
C ALA A 132 9.31 7.60 5.30
N LYS A 133 10.02 7.82 6.41
CA LYS A 133 11.24 8.62 6.42
C LYS A 133 12.37 7.76 5.86
N LYS A 134 12.76 8.00 4.62
CA LYS A 134 13.86 7.28 3.96
C LYS A 134 15.04 8.25 3.81
N LYS A 135 16.19 7.82 4.31
CA LYS A 135 17.44 8.58 4.17
C LYS A 135 17.90 8.50 2.71
N LEU A 136 18.29 9.64 2.16
CA LEU A 136 18.96 9.74 0.87
C LEU A 136 20.45 9.48 1.10
N ILE A 137 21.03 8.56 0.33
CA ILE A 137 22.41 8.10 0.50
C ILE A 137 23.22 8.57 -0.71
N ASN A 138 24.27 9.35 -0.47
CA ASN A 138 25.23 9.74 -1.50
C ASN A 138 26.60 9.13 -1.18
N ASP A 139 27.09 8.26 -2.08
CA ASP A 139 28.44 7.67 -2.03
C ASP A 139 28.84 7.08 -0.64
N GLY A 140 27.89 6.43 0.02
CA GLY A 140 28.08 5.80 1.33
C GLY A 140 27.94 6.73 2.55
N ASN A 141 27.74 8.03 2.33
CA ASN A 141 27.46 9.00 3.38
C ASN A 141 25.97 9.42 3.38
N GLU A 142 25.37 9.41 4.57
CA GLU A 142 24.00 9.91 4.78
C GLU A 142 24.01 11.44 4.62
N PHE A 143 23.15 11.99 3.76
CA PHE A 143 23.20 13.43 3.44
C PHE A 143 21.86 14.16 3.62
N TRP A 144 20.70 13.49 3.43
CA TRP A 144 19.37 14.12 3.55
C TRP A 144 18.25 13.15 4.02
N LYS A 145 17.15 13.69 4.55
CA LYS A 145 15.95 12.93 4.98
C LYS A 145 14.77 13.17 4.02
N SER A 146 14.44 12.22 3.15
CA SER A 146 13.18 12.30 2.40
C SER A 146 12.01 11.87 3.28
N ASN A 147 10.99 12.72 3.40
CA ASN A 147 9.71 12.35 4.02
C ASN A 147 8.77 11.89 2.91
N VAL A 148 8.77 10.58 2.65
CA VAL A 148 7.84 10.01 1.69
C VAL A 148 6.51 9.75 2.40
N LEU A 149 5.49 10.52 2.04
CA LEU A 149 4.13 10.43 2.57
C LEU A 149 3.33 9.41 1.74
N LEU A 150 3.36 8.15 2.14
CA LEU A 150 2.54 7.10 1.56
C LEU A 150 1.14 7.11 2.17
N PHE A 151 0.13 7.45 1.38
CA PHE A 151 -1.25 7.17 1.75
C PHE A 151 -1.53 5.67 1.53
N ARG A 152 -1.33 4.87 2.57
CA ARG A 152 -1.69 3.45 2.56
C ARG A 152 -3.21 3.33 2.63
N THR A 153 -3.77 2.38 1.90
CA THR A 153 -5.03 1.77 2.31
C THR A 153 -4.68 0.35 2.69
N PHE A 154 -4.67 0.05 3.99
CA PHE A 154 -4.57 -1.33 4.42
C PHE A 154 -5.82 -2.09 4.00
N CYS A 155 -5.68 -3.40 3.83
CA CYS A 155 -6.77 -4.35 4.02
C CYS A 155 -6.66 -4.87 5.47
N LEU A 156 -7.67 -4.68 6.31
CA LEU A 156 -7.78 -5.32 7.62
C LEU A 156 -8.62 -6.59 7.48
N TYR A 157 -7.98 -7.68 7.91
CA TYR A 157 -8.45 -8.98 8.39
C TYR A 157 -9.94 -9.34 8.23
#